data_AF-A0A3D3JPY5-F1
#
_entry.id   AF-A0A3D3JPY5-F1
#
_cell.length_a   1.000
_cell.length_b   1.000
_cell.length_c   1.000
_cell.angle_alpha   90.00
_cell.angle_beta   90.00
_cell.angle_gamma   90.00
#
_symmetry.space_group_name_H-M   'P 1'
#
loop_
_entity.id
_entity.type
_entity.pdbx_description
1 polymer ?
#
loop_
_entity_poly.entity_id
_entity_poly.type
_entity_poly.pdbx_seq_one_letter_code
_entity_poly.pdbx_strand_id
1 'polypeptide(L)'
;MKAVEGSAWQAFDGTVGLFFLNYDTREHEFTWTTDLNEFAGLDKSRKLKVTGWSKDKGEETVGVWTGGVVKKTMTIGPWGLIALKLEVTQ
;
A
#
# COMPACT_ATOMS: atom_id res chain seq x y z
N MET A 1 -18.29 6.82 10.26
CA MET A 1 -16.99 6.19 9.95
C MET A 1 -16.71 6.36 8.47
N LYS A 2 -15.44 6.50 8.06
CA LYS A 2 -15.08 6.33 6.64
C LYS A 2 -15.32 4.86 6.27
N ALA A 3 -15.85 4.61 5.07
CA ALA A 3 -16.11 3.24 4.62
C ALA A 3 -14.80 2.44 4.44
N VAL A 4 -13.76 3.11 3.97
CA VAL A 4 -12.40 2.57 3.86
C VAL A 4 -11.47 3.33 4.80
N GLU A 5 -10.70 2.59 5.59
CA GLU A 5 -9.63 3.10 6.44
C GLU A 5 -8.27 2.63 5.92
N GLY A 6 -7.26 3.49 5.98
CA GLY A 6 -5.91 3.20 5.53
C GLY A 6 -4.86 3.57 6.56
N SER A 7 -3.82 2.74 6.68
CA SER A 7 -2.68 2.98 7.58
C SER A 7 -1.37 2.62 6.90
N ALA A 8 -0.31 3.35 7.25
CA ALA A 8 1.07 3.08 6.82
C ALA A 8 1.97 2.84 8.05
N TRP A 9 2.90 1.90 7.95
CA TRP A 9 3.93 1.66 8.97
C TRP A 9 5.28 1.41 8.30
N GLN A 10 6.36 1.79 8.98
CA GLN A 10 7.72 1.45 8.58
C GLN A 10 8.22 0.35 9.51
N ALA A 11 8.67 -0.76 8.94
CA ALA A 11 9.29 -1.85 9.68
C ALA A 11 10.75 -1.53 10.02
N PHE A 12 11.32 -2.26 10.98
CA PHE A 12 12.70 -2.07 11.43
C PHE A 12 13.75 -2.27 10.32
N ASP A 13 13.43 -3.05 9.30
CA ASP A 13 14.29 -3.28 8.13
C ASP A 13 14.18 -2.17 7.06
N GLY A 14 13.41 -1.11 7.33
CA GLY A 14 13.18 0.02 6.43
C GLY A 14 12.06 -0.20 5.41
N THR A 15 11.47 -1.39 5.35
CA THR A 15 10.31 -1.68 4.50
C THR A 15 9.11 -0.84 4.93
N VAL A 16 8.34 -0.34 3.97
CA VAL A 16 7.06 0.31 4.23
C VAL A 16 5.92 -0.66 3.96
N GLY A 17 4.98 -0.75 4.89
CA GLY A 17 3.72 -1.43 4.66
C GLY A 17 2.55 -0.46 4.57
N LEU A 18 1.59 -0.80 3.71
CA LEU A 18 0.32 -0.10 3.56
C LEU A 18 -0.84 -1.08 3.73
N PHE A 19 -1.81 -0.75 4.57
CA PHE A 19 -3.01 -1.54 4.80
C PHE A 19 -4.24 -0.69 4.51
N PHE A 20 -5.22 -1.28 3.83
CA PHE A 20 -6.54 -0.69 3.66
C PHE A 20 -7.61 -1.70 4.02
N LEU A 21 -8.58 -1.28 4.83
CA LEU A 21 -9.71 -2.09 5.28
C LEU A 21 -11.01 -1.43 4.84
N ASN A 22 -11.89 -2.21 4.23
CA ASN A 22 -13.25 -1.79 3.93
C ASN A 22 -14.19 -2.36 5.00
N TYR A 23 -14.86 -1.50 5.77
CA TYR A 23 -15.83 -1.91 6.80
C TYR A 23 -17.28 -1.88 6.31
N ASP A 24 -17.49 -1.70 5.00
CA ASP A 24 -18.82 -1.70 4.37
C ASP A 24 -19.13 -3.06 3.74
N THR A 25 -20.42 -3.32 3.53
CA THR A 25 -20.95 -4.49 2.81
C THR A 25 -20.97 -4.29 1.30
N ARG A 26 -20.39 -3.19 0.80
CA ARG A 26 -20.29 -2.85 -0.62
C ARG A 26 -18.84 -2.69 -1.04
N GLU A 27 -18.58 -2.90 -2.31
CA GLU A 27 -17.29 -2.57 -2.93
C GLU A 27 -17.11 -1.06 -2.99
N HIS A 28 -15.87 -0.60 -2.82
CA HIS A 28 -15.48 0.79 -2.94
C HIS A 28 -14.28 0.94 -3.88
N GLU A 29 -14.36 1.89 -4.79
CA GLU A 29 -13.19 2.46 -5.46
C GLU A 29 -12.74 3.68 -4.66
N PHE A 30 -11.44 3.78 -4.35
CA PHE A 30 -10.90 4.88 -3.58
C PHE A 30 -9.51 5.28 -4.06
N THR A 31 -9.20 6.57 -3.93
CA THR A 31 -7.86 7.11 -4.17
C THR A 31 -7.19 7.41 -2.85
N TRP A 32 -5.96 6.97 -2.69
CA TRP A 32 -5.12 7.29 -1.55
C TRP A 32 -3.84 8.00 -1.99
N THR A 33 -3.20 8.69 -1.06
CA THR A 33 -1.92 9.36 -1.28
C THR A 33 -1.07 9.22 -0.02
N THR A 34 0.21 8.91 -0.17
CA THR A 34 1.19 8.92 0.90
C THR A 34 2.48 9.55 0.40
N ASP A 35 3.15 10.33 1.25
CA ASP A 35 4.49 10.84 0.98
C ASP A 35 5.51 9.90 1.62
N LEU A 36 6.09 9.00 0.83
CA LEU A 36 7.08 8.03 1.31
C LEU A 36 8.42 8.69 1.67
N ASN A 37 8.69 9.89 1.15
CA ASN A 37 9.87 10.64 1.50
C ASN A 37 9.74 11.23 2.91
N GLU A 38 8.61 11.87 3.19
CA GLU A 38 8.32 12.38 4.54
C GLU A 38 8.19 11.25 5.56
N PHE A 39 7.50 10.17 5.17
CA PHE A 39 7.18 9.07 6.07
C PHE A 39 8.38 8.15 6.38
N ALA A 40 9.20 7.83 5.38
CA ALA A 40 10.20 6.77 5.47
C ALA A 40 11.56 7.14 4.83
N GLY A 41 11.76 8.39 4.41
CA GLY A 41 12.98 8.83 3.73
C GLY A 41 13.16 8.22 2.33
N LEU A 42 12.09 7.70 1.73
CA LEU A 42 12.11 7.06 0.42
C LEU A 42 11.74 8.10 -0.64
N ASP A 43 12.73 8.81 -1.15
CA ASP A 43 12.55 9.83 -2.19
C ASP A 43 12.34 9.25 -3.61
N LYS A 44 12.18 10.14 -4.60
CA LYS A 44 11.97 9.77 -6.01
C LYS A 44 13.16 9.06 -6.67
N SER A 45 14.34 9.06 -6.06
CA SER A 45 15.50 8.31 -6.58
C SER A 45 15.38 6.81 -6.27
N ARG A 46 14.57 6.43 -5.28
CA ARG A 46 14.37 5.04 -4.87
C ARG A 46 13.35 4.34 -5.78
N LYS A 47 13.71 3.14 -6.22
CA LYS A 47 12.79 2.17 -6.81
C LYS A 47 12.36 1.18 -5.74
N LEU A 48 11.06 0.91 -5.69
CA LEU A 48 10.43 0.10 -4.67
C LEU A 48 9.75 -1.08 -5.35
N LYS A 49 10.18 -2.31 -5.01
CA LYS A 49 9.39 -3.50 -5.32
C LYS A 49 8.15 -3.46 -4.45
N VAL A 50 7.00 -3.63 -5.08
CA VAL A 50 5.72 -3.65 -4.40
C VAL A 50 5.14 -5.05 -4.50
N THR A 51 4.93 -5.66 -3.35
CA THR A 51 4.22 -6.92 -3.24
C THR A 51 2.89 -6.71 -2.53
N GLY A 52 1.90 -7.49 -2.94
CA GLY A 52 0.57 -7.51 -2.35
C GLY A 52 0.29 -8.89 -1.78
N TRP A 53 -0.44 -8.94 -0.66
CA TRP A 53 -0.88 -10.20 -0.08
C TRP A 53 -2.37 -10.45 -0.37
N SER A 54 -2.71 -11.68 -0.70
CA SER A 54 -4.08 -12.18 -0.73
C SER A 54 -4.18 -13.53 -0.02
N LYS A 55 -5.36 -13.85 0.51
CA LYS A 55 -5.60 -15.14 1.17
C LYS A 55 -5.35 -16.33 0.24
N ASP A 56 -5.71 -16.19 -1.03
CA ASP A 56 -5.71 -17.31 -1.97
C ASP A 56 -4.32 -17.58 -2.57
N LYS A 57 -3.48 -16.56 -2.72
CA LYS A 57 -2.20 -16.65 -3.43
C LYS A 57 -0.97 -16.34 -2.59
N GLY A 58 -1.17 -15.83 -1.36
CA GLY A 58 -0.08 -15.33 -0.55
C GLY A 58 0.48 -14.01 -1.12
N GLU A 59 1.80 -13.84 -1.01
CA GLU A 59 2.51 -12.64 -1.47
C GLU A 59 2.82 -12.73 -2.98
N GLU A 60 2.38 -11.74 -3.75
CA GLU A 60 2.64 -11.61 -5.19
C GLU A 60 3.22 -10.24 -5.53
N THR A 61 4.04 -10.18 -6.58
CA THR A 61 4.56 -8.89 -7.06
C THR A 61 3.47 -8.13 -7.80
N VAL A 62 3.15 -6.93 -7.30
CA VAL A 62 2.23 -5.97 -7.92
C VAL A 62 2.98 -5.14 -8.97
N GLY A 63 4.25 -4.83 -8.72
CA GLY A 63 5.10 -4.11 -9.67
C GLY A 63 6.26 -3.39 -9.01
N VAL A 64 6.79 -2.38 -9.70
CA VAL A 64 7.83 -1.49 -9.20
C VAL A 64 7.33 -0.05 -9.22
N TRP A 65 7.41 0.63 -8.08
CA TRP A 65 7.03 2.04 -7.95
C TRP A 65 8.24 2.92 -7.67
N THR A 66 8.10 4.20 -7.97
CA THR A 66 9.06 5.23 -7.56
C THR A 66 8.66 5.76 -6.19
N GLY A 67 9.64 6.04 -5.33
CA GLY A 67 9.42 6.70 -4.04
C GLY A 67 8.95 8.17 -4.18
N GLY A 68 8.91 8.88 -3.05
CA GLY A 68 8.28 10.20 -2.92
C GLY A 68 6.77 10.09 -2.75
N VAL A 69 6.03 11.03 -3.33
CA VAL A 69 4.57 11.04 -3.25
C VAL A 69 3.98 9.96 -4.16
N VAL A 70 3.36 8.96 -3.55
CA VAL A 70 2.62 7.90 -4.23
C VAL A 70 1.13 8.20 -4.14
N LYS A 71 0.46 8.24 -5.29
CA LYS A 71 -1.00 8.36 -5.41
C LYS A 71 -1.53 7.24 -6.29
N LYS A 72 -2.49 6.46 -5.79
CA LYS A 72 -3.07 5.32 -6.51
C LYS A 72 -4.57 5.27 -6.28
N THR A 73 -5.29 4.78 -7.30
CA THR A 73 -6.69 4.39 -7.19
C THR A 73 -6.75 2.87 -7.13
N MET A 74 -7.56 2.35 -6.20
CA MET A 74 -7.73 0.91 -5.97
C MET A 74 -9.20 0.60 -5.71
N THR A 75 -9.56 -0.65 -5.97
CA THR A 75 -10.88 -1.19 -5.66
C THR A 75 -10.75 -2.19 -4.52
N ILE A 76 -11.63 -2.11 -3.53
CA ILE A 76 -11.66 -3.00 -2.38
C ILE A 76 -13.08 -3.55 -2.18
N GLY A 77 -13.19 -4.88 -2.23
CA GLY A 77 -14.46 -5.58 -2.02
C GLY A 77 -15.02 -5.39 -0.60
N PRO A 78 -16.27 -5.81 -0.36
CA PRO A 78 -16.91 -5.73 0.94
C PRO A 78 -16.11 -6.51 1.99
N TRP A 79 -15.91 -5.93 3.19
CA TRP A 79 -15.05 -6.51 4.23
C TRP A 79 -13.62 -6.88 3.77
N GLY A 80 -13.16 -6.23 2.68
CA GLY A 80 -11.89 -6.52 2.04
C GLY A 80 -10.69 -5.95 2.79
N LEU A 81 -9.53 -6.57 2.52
CA LEU A 81 -8.21 -6.12 2.94
C LEU A 81 -7.32 -5.95 1.69
N ILE A 82 -6.67 -4.80 1.59
CA ILE A 82 -5.50 -4.63 0.72
C ILE A 82 -4.28 -4.48 1.64
N ALA A 83 -3.30 -5.36 1.46
CA ALA A 83 -2.03 -5.33 2.18
C ALA A 83 -0.89 -5.24 1.18
N LEU A 84 -0.12 -4.15 1.22
CA LEU A 84 1.02 -3.90 0.36
C LEU A 84 2.31 -3.79 1.17
N LYS A 85 3.39 -4.33 0.62
CA LYS A 85 4.76 -4.19 1.13
C LYS A 85 5.61 -3.50 0.07
N LEU A 86 6.34 -2.47 0.46
CA LEU A 86 7.20 -1.65 -0.38
C LEU A 86 8.64 -1.81 0.10
N GLU A 87 9.47 -2.44 -0.73
CA GLU A 87 10.86 -2.77 -0.44
C GLU A 87 11.79 -2.04 -1.40
N VAL A 88 12.84 -1.38 -0.90
CA VAL A 88 13.84 -0.75 -1.76
C VAL A 88 14.57 -1.83 -2.57
N THR A 89 14.54 -1.70 -3.90
CA THR A 89 15.36 -2.54 -4.79
C THR A 89 16.73 -1.90 -4.94
N GLN A 90 17.78 -2.72 -4.85
CA GLN A 90 19.15 -2.32 -5.17
C GLN A 90 19.29 -1.86 -6.62
#